data_AF-A0AA42AXS8-F1
#
_entry.id   AF-A0AA42AXS8-F1
#
_cell.length_a   1.000
_cell.length_b   1.000
_cell.length_c   1.000
_cell.angle_alpha   90.00
_cell.angle_beta   90.00
_cell.angle_gamma   90.00
#
_symmetry.space_group_name_H-M   'P 1'
#
loop_
_entity.id
_entity.type
_entity.pdbx_description
1 polymer ?
#
loop_
_entity_poly.entity_id
_entity_poly.type
_entity_poly.pdbx_seq_one_letter_code
_entity_poly.pdbx_strand_id
1 'polypeptide(L)'
;VVLLPVVVGALLNQFCRSFVEMVSPLMPPVAVLTVAALCGNAIAQNASAILTSGRQLVLASCLLHGLGYLLGYLLSRMLKLDESSSRTISIEVGMQ
;
A
#
# COMPACT_ATOMS: atom_id res chain seq x y z
N VAL A 1 1.68 4.21 -15.51
CA VAL A 1 1.77 5.25 -14.46
C VAL A 1 2.79 4.95 -13.37
N VAL A 2 3.09 3.69 -13.04
CA VAL A 2 4.00 3.36 -11.91
C VAL A 2 5.48 3.26 -12.30
N LEU A 3 5.83 2.50 -13.34
CA LEU A 3 7.23 2.16 -13.63
C LEU A 3 8.11 3.39 -13.95
N LEU A 4 7.61 4.30 -14.77
CA LEU A 4 8.38 5.47 -15.21
C LEU A 4 8.77 6.38 -14.02
N PRO A 5 7.85 6.83 -13.14
CA PRO A 5 8.21 7.59 -11.95
C PRO A 5 9.18 6.86 -11.00
N VAL A 6 9.01 5.55 -10.83
CA VAL A 6 9.89 4.74 -9.96
C VAL A 6 11.32 4.72 -10.51
N VAL A 7 11.50 4.46 -11.80
CA VAL A 7 12.81 4.47 -12.44
C VAL A 7 13.46 5.84 -12.36
N VAL A 8 12.70 6.91 -12.63
CA VAL A 8 13.21 8.29 -12.50
C VAL A 8 13.64 8.58 -11.06
N GLY A 9 12.83 8.22 -10.07
CA GLY A 9 13.16 8.39 -8.65
C GLY A 9 14.41 7.60 -8.24
N ALA A 10 14.57 6.37 -8.71
CA ALA A 10 15.75 5.56 -8.46
C ALA A 10 17.03 6.16 -9.07
N LEU A 11 16.95 6.63 -10.32
CA LEU A 11 18.07 7.31 -10.99
C LEU A 11 18.43 8.62 -10.27
N LEU A 12 17.45 9.42 -9.86
CA LEU A 12 17.68 10.63 -9.07
C LEU A 12 18.33 10.33 -7.72
N ASN A 13 17.90 9.26 -7.04
CA ASN A 13 18.53 8.83 -5.78
C ASN A 13 19.98 8.37 -5.98
N GLN A 14 20.30 7.77 -7.13
CA GLN A 14 21.64 7.31 -7.46
C GLN A 14 22.60 8.44 -7.87
N PHE A 15 22.14 9.40 -8.68
CA PHE A 15 23.00 10.47 -9.23
C PHE A 15 22.92 11.81 -8.47
N CYS A 16 21.81 12.09 -7.79
CA CYS A 16 21.50 13.37 -7.16
C CYS A 16 21.11 13.22 -5.68
N ARG A 17 21.83 12.39 -4.92
CA ARG A 17 21.49 12.01 -3.53
C ARG A 17 21.25 13.18 -2.59
N SER A 18 22.08 14.24 -2.65
CA SER A 18 21.93 15.43 -1.81
C SER A 18 20.58 16.15 -2.03
N PHE A 19 20.10 16.19 -3.27
CA PHE A 19 18.78 16.73 -3.58
C PHE A 19 17.66 15.84 -3.03
N VAL A 20 17.79 14.52 -3.17
CA VAL A 20 16.79 13.56 -2.65
C VAL A 20 16.71 13.61 -1.13
N GLU A 21 17.82 13.69 -0.41
CA GLU A 21 17.85 13.82 1.05
C GLU A 21 17.19 15.13 1.53
N MET A 22 17.34 16.22 0.78
CA MET A 22 16.68 17.50 1.07
C MET A 22 15.15 17.42 0.95
N VAL A 23 14.63 16.68 -0.05
CA VAL A 23 13.17 16.60 -0.30
C VAL A 23 12.48 15.43 0.41
N SER A 24 13.23 14.40 0.82
CA SER A 24 12.70 13.18 1.46
C SER A 24 11.79 13.45 2.68
N PRO A 25 12.09 14.42 3.57
CA PRO A 25 11.21 14.73 4.69
C PRO A 25 9.80 15.20 4.29
N LEU A 26 9.66 15.77 3.08
CA LEU A 26 8.37 16.23 2.54
C LEU A 26 7.60 15.14 1.80
N MET A 27 8.24 14.00 1.47
CA MET A 27 7.58 12.94 0.71
C MET A 27 6.41 12.29 1.45
N PRO A 28 6.51 11.93 2.76
CA PRO A 28 5.39 11.35 3.48
C PRO A 28 4.11 12.21 3.48
N PRO A 29 4.13 13.51 3.85
CA PRO A 29 2.91 14.31 3.84
C PRO A 29 2.35 14.53 2.42
N VAL A 30 3.20 14.71 1.41
CA VAL A 30 2.76 14.85 0.01
C VAL A 30 2.07 13.56 -0.47
N ALA A 31 2.62 12.40 -0.14
CA ALA A 31 2.02 11.11 -0.48
C ALA A 31 0.65 10.94 0.20
N VAL A 32 0.54 11.24 1.50
CA VAL A 32 -0.73 11.15 2.24
C VAL A 32 -1.78 12.07 1.64
N LEU A 33 -1.45 13.33 1.34
CA LEU A 33 -2.40 14.27 0.73
C LEU A 33 -2.87 13.80 -0.66
N THR A 34 -1.94 13.29 -1.46
CA THR A 34 -2.25 12.78 -2.80
C THR A 34 -3.16 11.57 -2.74
N VAL A 35 -2.86 10.60 -1.87
CA VAL A 35 -3.69 9.40 -1.69
C VAL A 35 -5.07 9.76 -1.12
N ALA A 36 -5.13 10.68 -0.14
CA ALA A 36 -6.40 11.14 0.42
C ALA A 36 -7.29 11.80 -0.65
N ALA A 37 -6.73 12.64 -1.53
CA ALA A 37 -7.46 13.24 -2.63
C ALA A 37 -7.95 12.19 -3.65
N LEU A 38 -7.11 11.21 -3.97
CA LEU A 38 -7.46 10.11 -4.88
C LEU A 38 -8.62 9.26 -4.32
N CYS A 39 -8.52 8.86 -3.06
CA CYS A 39 -9.56 8.11 -2.35
C CYS A 39 -10.86 8.90 -2.24
N GLY A 40 -10.77 10.20 -1.90
CA GLY A 40 -11.94 11.08 -1.81
C GLY A 40 -12.70 11.17 -3.14
N ASN A 41 -11.96 11.30 -4.26
CA ASN A 41 -12.56 11.29 -5.59
C ASN A 41 -13.23 9.94 -5.92
N ALA A 42 -12.55 8.83 -5.65
CA ALA A 42 -13.12 7.49 -5.88
C ALA A 42 -14.40 7.25 -5.06
N ILE A 43 -14.45 7.71 -3.80
CA ILE A 43 -15.64 7.63 -2.95
C ILE A 43 -16.76 8.51 -3.51
N ALA A 44 -16.46 9.74 -3.93
CA ALA A 44 -17.46 10.65 -4.49
C ALA A 44 -18.09 10.09 -5.77
N GLN A 45 -17.30 9.50 -6.66
CA GLN A 45 -17.78 8.86 -7.89
C GLN A 45 -18.65 7.63 -7.63
N ASN A 46 -18.40 6.90 -6.54
CA ASN A 46 -19.09 5.66 -6.20
C ASN A 46 -20.08 5.81 -5.02
N ALA A 47 -20.47 7.04 -4.68
CA ALA A 47 -21.23 7.33 -3.46
C ALA A 47 -22.55 6.54 -3.37
N SER A 48 -23.31 6.43 -4.45
CA SER A 48 -24.58 5.68 -4.48
C SER A 48 -24.40 4.18 -4.22
N ALA A 49 -23.37 3.57 -4.82
CA ALA A 49 -23.02 2.17 -4.62
C ALA A 49 -22.54 1.90 -3.18
N ILE A 50 -21.75 2.83 -2.62
CA ILE A 50 -21.28 2.75 -1.23
C ILE A 50 -22.46 2.90 -0.24
N LEU A 51 -23.40 3.79 -0.50
CA LEU A 51 -24.58 3.94 0.36
C LEU A 51 -25.48 2.69 0.35
N THR A 52 -25.53 2.00 -0.78
CA THR A 52 -26.36 0.78 -0.93
C THR A 52 -25.66 -0.47 -0.37
N SER A 53 -24.35 -0.60 -0.59
CA SER A 53 -23.60 -1.85 -0.34
C SER A 53 -22.38 -1.68 0.58
N GLY A 54 -22.22 -0.52 1.22
CA GLY A 54 -21.02 -0.16 2.00
C GLY A 54 -20.66 -1.16 3.09
N ARG A 55 -21.66 -1.69 3.81
CA ARG A 55 -21.42 -2.72 4.83
C ARG A 55 -20.81 -4.00 4.24
N GLN A 56 -21.30 -4.43 3.08
CA GLN A 56 -20.75 -5.61 2.39
C GLN A 56 -19.35 -5.34 1.88
N LEU A 57 -19.09 -4.15 1.34
CA LEU A 57 -17.76 -3.74 0.88
C LEU A 57 -16.73 -3.75 2.01
N VAL A 58 -17.07 -3.16 3.16
CA VAL A 58 -16.19 -3.14 4.33
C VAL A 58 -15.90 -4.56 4.82
N LEU A 59 -16.94 -5.39 4.97
CA LEU A 59 -16.74 -6.78 5.40
C LEU A 59 -15.89 -7.59 4.41
N ALA A 60 -16.16 -7.46 3.11
CA ALA A 60 -15.40 -8.15 2.07
C ALA A 60 -13.93 -7.71 2.06
N SER A 61 -13.65 -6.40 2.15
CA SER A 61 -12.29 -5.87 2.25
C SER A 61 -11.59 -6.35 3.52
N CYS A 62 -12.21 -6.22 4.70
CA CYS A 62 -11.61 -6.69 5.95
C CYS A 62 -11.28 -8.18 5.92
N LEU A 63 -12.18 -9.01 5.37
CA LEU A 63 -11.92 -10.44 5.22
C LEU A 63 -10.80 -10.71 4.21
N LEU A 64 -10.78 -10.01 3.08
CA LEU A 64 -9.74 -10.15 2.06
C LEU A 64 -8.35 -9.83 2.62
N HIS A 65 -8.18 -8.67 3.25
CA HIS A 65 -6.89 -8.27 3.85
C HIS A 65 -6.55 -9.15 5.05
N GLY A 66 -7.51 -9.44 5.93
CA GLY A 66 -7.32 -10.31 7.09
C GLY A 66 -6.83 -11.71 6.70
N LEU A 67 -7.43 -12.29 5.65
CA LEU A 67 -6.96 -13.54 5.06
C LEU A 67 -5.59 -13.39 4.38
N GLY A 68 -5.33 -12.26 3.71
CA GLY A 68 -4.00 -11.95 3.15
C GLY A 68 -2.91 -11.99 4.21
N TYR A 69 -3.11 -11.28 5.32
CA TYR A 69 -2.17 -11.28 6.45
C TYR A 69 -2.01 -12.68 7.05
N LEU A 70 -3.12 -13.38 7.32
CA LEU A 70 -3.11 -14.71 7.94
C LEU A 70 -2.41 -15.75 7.05
N LEU A 71 -2.79 -15.82 5.78
CA LEU A 71 -2.25 -16.79 4.82
C LEU A 71 -0.79 -16.46 4.49
N GLY A 72 -0.43 -15.18 4.30
CA GLY A 72 0.95 -14.77 4.09
C GLY A 72 1.87 -15.18 5.24
N TYR A 73 1.41 -15.05 6.50
CA TYR A 73 2.14 -15.52 7.66
C TYR A 73 2.19 -17.05 7.75
N LEU A 74 1.05 -17.73 7.62
CA LEU A 74 1.00 -19.18 7.79
C LEU A 74 1.82 -19.92 6.73
N LEU A 75 1.71 -19.51 5.46
CA LEU A 75 2.46 -20.13 4.36
C LEU A 75 3.97 -19.90 4.50
N SER A 76 4.42 -18.69 4.87
CA SER A 76 5.84 -18.41 5.11
C SER A 76 6.41 -19.24 6.26
N ARG A 77 5.63 -19.45 7.34
CA ARG A 77 6.01 -20.34 8.45
C ARG A 77 6.00 -21.82 8.05
N MET A 78 5.09 -22.27 7.21
CA MET A 78 5.08 -23.63 6.64
C MET A 78 6.33 -23.89 5.79
N LEU A 79 6.82 -22.86 5.09
CA LEU A 79 8.09 -22.89 4.35
C LEU A 79 9.34 -22.76 5.27
N LYS A 80 9.15 -22.74 6.60
CA LYS A 80 10.19 -22.65 7.62
C LYS A 80 11.04 -21.37 7.54
N LEU A 81 10.46 -20.28 7.05
CA LEU A 81 11.12 -18.97 7.07
C LEU A 81 11.20 -18.42 8.51
N ASP A 82 12.19 -17.58 8.76
CA ASP A 82 12.34 -16.90 10.04
C ASP A 82 11.17 -15.95 10.32
N GLU A 83 11.03 -15.51 11.56
CA GLU A 83 9.92 -14.67 12.01
C GLU A 83 9.89 -13.29 11.32
N SER A 84 11.06 -12.70 11.06
CA SER A 84 11.16 -11.38 10.42
C SER A 84 10.68 -11.47 8.97
N SER A 85 11.18 -12.45 8.22
CA SER A 85 10.77 -12.74 6.85
C SER A 85 9.28 -13.08 6.76
N SER A 86 8.76 -13.87 7.71
CA SER A 86 7.34 -14.25 7.74
C SER A 86 6.41 -13.06 8.01
N ARG A 87 6.82 -12.11 8.86
CA ARG A 87 6.09 -10.85 9.08
C ARG A 87 6.11 -9.96 7.85
N THR A 88 7.26 -9.82 7.19
CA THR A 88 7.37 -9.05 5.95
C THR A 88 6.45 -9.62 4.87
N ILE A 89 6.45 -10.94 4.67
CA ILE A 89 5.57 -11.59 3.69
C ILE A 89 4.09 -11.42 4.07
N SER A 90 3.73 -11.58 5.35
CA SER A 90 2.37 -11.34 5.82
C SER A 90 1.88 -9.93 5.47
N ILE A 91 2.71 -8.91 5.73
CA ILE A 91 2.38 -7.51 5.46
C ILE A 91 2.25 -7.27 3.96
N GLU A 92 3.22 -7.71 3.15
CA GLU A 92 3.21 -7.49 1.69
C GLU A 92 2.00 -8.15 1.01
N VAL A 93 1.58 -9.33 1.48
CA VAL A 93 0.41 -10.03 0.94
C VAL A 93 -0.91 -9.35 1.34
N GLY A 94 -0.99 -8.76 2.55
CA GLY A 94 -2.22 -8.16 3.06
C GLY A 94 -2.42 -6.66 2.76
N MET A 95 -1.37 -5.92 2.38
CA MET A 95 -1.34 -4.44 2.34
C MET A 95 -1.90 -3.80 1.05
N GLN A 96 -2.45 -4.57 0.10
CA GLN A 96 -2.99 -4.02 -1.16
C GLN A 96 -4.11 -3.00 -0.98
#